data_AF-A0ABD2HPP8-F1
#
_entry.id   AF-A0ABD2HPP8-F1
#
_cell.length_a   1.000
_cell.length_b   1.000
_cell.length_c   1.000
_cell.angle_alpha   90.00
_cell.angle_beta   90.00
_cell.angle_gamma   90.00
#
_symmetry.space_group_name_H-M   'P 1'
#
loop_
_entity.id
_entity.type
_entity.pdbx_description
1 polymer ?
#
loop_
_entity_poly.entity_id
_entity_poly.type
_entity_poly.pdbx_seq_one_letter_code
_entity_poly.pdbx_strand_id
1 'polypeptide(L)' 'MPRANDFAFAVLACDSLLITAQTSTFSWWIAYLMPDDATIFYNSDFIQSLHHRQHFLPEWVPIKLIDGTMTLD' A
#
# COMPACT_ATOMS: atom_id res chain seq x y z
N MET A 1 -0.96 -20.18 1.04
CA MET A 1 -2.12 -19.65 0.31
C MET A 1 -1.64 -19.23 -1.08
N PRO A 2 -2.35 -19.55 -2.18
CA PRO A 2 -2.02 -19.00 -3.49
C PRO A 2 -2.16 -17.47 -3.50
N ARG A 3 -1.29 -16.76 -4.22
CA ARG A 3 -1.33 -15.29 -4.36
C ARG A 3 -2.71 -14.75 -4.76
N ALA A 4 -3.45 -15.50 -5.58
CA ALA A 4 -4.81 -15.14 -5.99
C ALA A 4 -5.79 -15.06 -4.81
N ASN A 5 -5.61 -15.90 -3.79
CA ASN A 5 -6.46 -15.88 -2.60
C ASN A 5 -6.17 -14.67 -1.73
N ASP A 6 -4.91 -14.22 -1.65
CA ASP A 6 -4.54 -13.01 -0.92
C ASP A 6 -5.17 -11.77 -1.58
N PHE A 7 -5.14 -11.72 -2.92
CA PHE A 7 -5.86 -10.70 -3.70
C PHE A 7 -7.35 -10.70 -3.40
N ALA A 8 -8.01 -11.86 -3.54
CA ALA A 8 -9.44 -11.97 -3.33
C ALA A 8 -9.83 -11.60 -1.89
N PHE A 9 -9.06 -12.03 -0.90
CA PHE A 9 -9.29 -11.69 0.49
C PHE A 9 -9.19 -10.17 0.72
N ALA A 10 -8.10 -9.54 0.27
CA ALA A 10 -7.90 -8.11 0.45
C ALA A 10 -8.99 -7.28 -0.23
N VAL A 11 -9.36 -7.61 -1.47
CA VAL A 11 -10.38 -6.86 -2.23
C VAL A 11 -11.79 -7.06 -1.67
N LEU A 12 -12.12 -8.26 -1.18
CA LEU A 12 -13.50 -8.59 -0.77
C LEU A 12 -13.77 -8.40 0.72
N ALA A 13 -12.74 -8.35 1.57
CA ALA A 13 -12.92 -8.39 3.03
C ALA A 13 -12.18 -7.31 3.80
N CYS A 14 -11.27 -6.55 3.18
CA CYS A 14 -10.52 -5.50 3.86
C CYS A 14 -11.02 -4.11 3.48
N ASP A 15 -11.22 -3.25 4.49
CA ASP A 15 -11.52 -1.83 4.30
C ASP A 15 -10.25 -0.96 4.22
N SER A 16 -9.09 -1.56 4.53
CA SER A 16 -7.80 -0.86 4.48
C SER A 16 -6.65 -1.80 4.16
N LEU A 17 -5.57 -1.23 3.62
CA LEU A 17 -4.33 -1.95 3.34
C LEU A 17 -3.12 -1.13 3.78
N LEU A 18 -2.16 -1.81 4.41
CA LEU A 18 -0.89 -1.24 4.81
C LEU A 18 0.25 -1.80 3.94
N ILE A 19 0.86 -0.94 3.13
CA ILE A 19 2.00 -1.27 2.26
C ILE A 19 3.29 -0.82 2.93
N THR A 20 3.98 -1.76 3.58
CA THR A 20 5.24 -1.47 4.29
C THR A 20 6.46 -1.49 3.34
N ALA A 21 6.37 -2.27 2.26
CA ALA A 21 7.34 -2.34 1.17
C ALA A 21 6.76 -1.65 -0.07
N GLN A 22 6.92 -0.33 -0.20
CA GLN A 22 6.25 0.42 -1.26
C GLN A 22 6.68 0.06 -2.69
N THR A 23 7.79 -0.64 -2.87
CA THR A 23 8.26 -1.15 -4.16
C THR A 23 7.66 -2.50 -4.55
N SER A 24 6.83 -3.09 -3.69
CA SER A 24 6.12 -4.33 -3.96
C SER A 24 5.03 -4.11 -5.01
N THR A 25 5.28 -4.55 -6.26
CA THR A 25 4.27 -4.52 -7.32
C THR A 25 3.05 -5.37 -6.95
N PHE A 26 3.24 -6.44 -6.17
CA PHE A 26 2.15 -7.26 -5.65
C PHE A 26 1.21 -6.45 -4.75
N SER A 27 1.76 -5.76 -3.75
CA SER A 27 0.98 -4.95 -2.81
C SER A 27 0.34 -3.73 -3.49
N TRP A 28 1.06 -3.14 -4.44
CA TRP A 28 0.54 -2.03 -5.26
C TRP A 28 -0.69 -2.46 -6.06
N TRP A 29 -0.65 -3.63 -6.72
CA TRP A 29 -1.80 -4.15 -7.45
C TRP A 29 -2.97 -4.54 -6.55
N ILE A 30 -2.71 -5.01 -5.33
CA ILE A 30 -3.79 -5.24 -4.36
C ILE A 30 -4.48 -3.91 -4.04
N ALA A 31 -3.73 -2.88 -3.63
CA ALA A 31 -4.30 -1.57 -3.34
C ALA A 31 -5.07 -0.97 -4.52
N TYR A 32 -4.54 -1.09 -5.73
CA TYR A 32 -5.18 -0.58 -6.93
C TYR A 32 -6.53 -1.25 -7.24
N LEU A 33 -6.71 -2.51 -6.83
CA LEU A 33 -7.93 -3.27 -7.07
C LEU A 33 -8.92 -3.23 -5.90
N MET A 34 -8.54 -2.62 -4.76
CA MET A 34 -9.46 -2.44 -3.65
C MET A 34 -10.56 -1.42 -3.99
N PRO A 35 -11.71 -1.48 -3.30
CA PRO A 35 -12.79 -0.51 -3.47
C PRO A 35 -12.33 0.95 -3.25
N ASP A 36 -12.98 1.91 -3.92
CA ASP A 36 -12.63 3.34 -3.84
C ASP A 36 -12.75 3.93 -2.42
N ASP A 37 -13.57 3.33 -1.55
CA ASP A 37 -13.72 3.70 -0.14
C ASP A 37 -12.69 3.06 0.79
N ALA A 38 -11.85 2.16 0.27
CA ALA A 38 -10.79 1.55 1.04
C ALA A 38 -9.65 2.54 1.33
N THR A 39 -9.12 2.49 2.55
CA THR A 39 -7.98 3.35 2.93
C THR A 39 -6.66 2.64 2.71
N ILE A 40 -5.86 3.16 1.77
CA ILE A 40 -4.54 2.60 1.45
C ILE A 40 -3.46 3.44 2.12
N PHE A 41 -2.69 2.82 3.01
CA PHE A 41 -1.49 3.39 3.61
C PHE A 41 -0.25 2.83 2.93
N TYR A 42 0.75 3.66 2.64
CA TYR A 42 2.00 3.17 2.07
C TYR A 42 3.21 3.91 2.65
N ASN A 43 4.30 3.16 2.85
CA ASN A 43 5.56 3.74 3.29
C ASN A 43 6.11 4.68 2.21
N SER A 44 6.22 5.97 2.54
CA SER A 44 6.66 7.00 1.60
C SER A 44 8.18 7.11 1.45
N ASP A 45 8.94 6.22 2.09
CA ASP A 45 10.40 6.24 2.05
C ASP A 45 10.95 5.62 0.76
N PHE A 46 11.01 6.40 -0.32
CA PHE A 46 11.51 5.97 -1.63
C PHE A 46 13.06 5.89 -1.74
N ILE A 47 13.81 5.82 -0.63
CA ILE A 47 15.27 5.68 -0.69
C ILE A 47 15.66 4.49 -1.59
N GLN A 48 16.50 4.78 -2.59
CA GLN A 48 17.01 3.81 -3.58
C GLN A 48 15.94 3.08 -4.41
N SER A 49 14.73 3.64 -4.51
CA SER A 49 13.65 3.09 -5.31
C SER A 49 13.56 3.69 -6.72
N LEU A 50 13.16 2.88 -7.70
CA LEU A 50 12.70 3.36 -9.01
C LEU A 50 11.28 3.95 -8.96
N HIS A 51 10.58 3.78 -7.83
CA HIS A 51 9.25 4.31 -7.63
C HIS A 51 9.30 5.68 -6.95
N HIS A 52 8.35 6.54 -7.31
CA HIS A 52 8.20 7.88 -6.79
C HIS A 52 6.75 8.11 -6.38
N ARG A 53 6.47 9.16 -5.59
CA ARG A 53 5.12 9.53 -5.14
C ARG A 53 4.08 9.54 -6.27
N GLN A 54 4.47 9.99 -7.46
CA GLN A 54 3.61 10.10 -8.64
C GLN A 54 3.14 8.74 -9.20
N HIS A 55 3.78 7.63 -8.82
CA HIS A 55 3.36 6.28 -9.22
C HIS A 55 2.27 5.70 -8.29
N PHE A 56 1.83 6.46 -7.29
CA PHE A 56 0.79 6.08 -6.33
C PHE A 56 -0.38 7.03 -6.52
N LEU A 57 -1.60 6.55 -6.25
CA LEU A 57 -2.78 7.38 -6.39
C LEU A 57 -2.78 8.53 -5.37
N PRO A 58 -3.35 9.70 -5.71
CA PRO A 58 -3.30 10.88 -4.87
C PRO A 58 -4.01 10.70 -3.52
N GLU A 59 -5.07 9.90 -3.47
CA GLU A 59 -5.87 9.60 -2.28
C GLU A 59 -5.21 8.60 -1.33
N TRP A 60 -4.17 7.88 -1.77
CA TRP A 60 -3.44 6.97 -0.90
C TRP A 60 -2.61 7.77 0.13
N VAL A 61 -2.62 7.27 1.36
CA VAL A 61 -2.08 7.95 2.53
C VAL A 61 -0.60 7.58 2.72
N PRO A 62 0.33 8.54 2.59
CA PRO A 62 1.73 8.30 2.92
C PRO A 62 1.91 8.11 4.42
N ILE A 63 2.78 7.19 4.80
CA ILE A 63 3.24 7.00 6.18
C ILE A 63 4.76 6.91 6.21
N LYS A 64 5.35 7.30 7.33
CA LYS A 64 6.78 7.16 7.60
C LYS A 64 7.03 6.19 8.72
N LEU A 65 8.13 5.44 8.62
CA LEU A 65 8.62 4.61 9.70
C LEU A 65 9.64 5.42 10.51
N ILE A 66 9.27 5.81 11.73
CA ILE A 66 10.12 6.55 12.66
C ILE A 66 10.38 5.64 13.85
N ASP A 67 11.64 5.27 14.08
CA ASP A 67 12.06 4.41 15.19
C ASP A 67 11.24 3.10 15.30
N GLY A 68 10.89 2.51 14.15
CA GLY A 68 10.08 1.29 14.08
C GLY A 68 8.57 1.50 14.26
N THR A 69 8.13 2.73 14.48
CA THR A 69 6.71 3.11 14.58
C THR A 69 6.25 3.75 13.28
N MET A 70 5.11 3.31 12.74
CA MET A 70 4.51 3.95 11.57
C MET A 70 3.67 5.15 12.00
N THR A 71 4.02 6.31 11.48
CA THR A 71 3.32 7.57 11.74
C THR A 71 2.73 8.10 10.44
N LEU A 72 1.54 8.67 10.52
CA LEU A 72 0.96 9.47 9.43
C LEU A 72 1.91 10.63 9.16
N ASP A 73 2.28 10.82 7.88
CA ASP A 73 3.13 11.94 7.46
C ASP A 73 2.37 13.28 7.47
#